data_AF-A0A969P5J8-F1
#
_entry.id   AF-A0A969P5J8-F1
#
_cell.length_a   1.000
_cell.length_b   1.000
_cell.length_c   1.000
_cell.angle_alpha   90.00
_cell.angle_beta   90.00
_cell.angle_gamma   90.00
#
_symmetry.space_group_name_H-M   'P 1'
#
loop_
_entity.id
_entity.type
_entity.pdbx_description
1 polymer ?
#
loop_
_entity_poly.entity_id
_entity_poly.type
_entity_poly.pdbx_seq_one_letter_code
_entity_poly.pdbx_strand_id
1 'polypeptide(L)'
;NGRYEAIIPTDKGWLWSEQLGLYLGIHEQQLRWLSADGDLIPLPEEQERQAKEQAQQRAEQAQKQQERLAAFLRSQGIDPDQLPE
;
A
#
# COMPACT_ATOMS: atom_id res chain seq x y z
N ASN A 1 3.03 5.83 37.07
CA ASN A 1 1.61 5.65 37.44
C ASN A 1 0.74 5.73 36.19
N GLY A 2 0.70 4.66 35.39
CA GLY A 2 -0.16 4.58 34.21
C GLY A 2 -1.61 4.33 34.63
N ARG A 3 -2.29 5.37 35.13
CA ARG A 3 -3.73 5.31 35.34
C ARG A 3 -4.38 5.27 33.96
N TYR A 4 -5.19 4.25 33.74
CA TYR A 4 -6.07 4.21 32.58
C TYR A 4 -7.01 5.41 32.66
N GLU A 5 -6.90 6.32 31.70
CA GLU A 5 -7.88 7.37 31.50
C GLU A 5 -8.85 6.88 30.42
N ALA A 6 -10.14 6.83 30.76
CA ALA A 6 -11.15 6.37 29.83
C ALA A 6 -11.27 7.41 28.71
N ILE A 7 -10.95 6.99 27.50
CA ILE A 7 -11.12 7.82 26.32
C ILE A 7 -12.62 7.96 26.07
N ILE A 8 -13.10 9.20 25.91
CA ILE A 8 -14.50 9.45 25.57
C ILE A 8 -14.67 9.07 24.10
N PRO A 9 -15.59 8.15 23.76
CA PRO A 9 -15.86 7.81 22.38
C PRO A 9 -16.47 9.01 21.64
N THR A 10 -16.10 9.18 20.39
CA THR A 10 -16.80 10.09 19.48
C THR A 10 -18.23 9.60 19.21
N ASP A 11 -19.04 10.42 18.54
CA ASP A 11 -20.41 10.06 18.12
C ASP A 11 -20.51 8.73 17.36
N LYS A 12 -19.41 8.35 16.66
CA LYS A 12 -19.29 7.10 15.91
C LYS A 12 -18.81 5.90 16.75
N GLY A 13 -18.56 6.10 18.05
CA GLY A 13 -18.01 5.08 18.94
C GLY A 13 -16.49 4.88 18.81
N TRP A 14 -15.75 5.85 18.24
CA TRP A 14 -14.30 5.76 18.08
C TRP A 14 -13.56 6.41 19.25
N LEU A 15 -12.48 5.80 19.70
CA LEU A 15 -11.68 6.27 20.83
C LEU A 15 -10.42 6.97 20.31
N TRP A 16 -10.29 8.27 20.53
CA TRP A 16 -9.07 9.01 20.17
C TRP A 16 -7.88 8.66 21.06
N SER A 17 -6.77 8.22 20.49
CA SER A 17 -5.53 7.97 21.19
C SER A 17 -4.54 9.11 20.94
N GLU A 18 -4.40 10.04 21.89
CA GLU A 18 -3.44 11.16 21.80
C GLU A 18 -1.99 10.68 21.61
N GLN A 19 -1.61 9.56 22.24
CA GLN A 19 -0.25 9.01 22.14
C GLN A 19 0.08 8.49 20.74
N LEU A 20 -0.93 7.97 20.03
CA LEU A 20 -0.76 7.42 18.68
C LEU A 20 -1.16 8.42 17.59
N GLY A 21 -1.95 9.45 17.92
CA GLY A 21 -2.58 10.34 16.95
C GLY A 21 -3.60 9.63 16.06
N LEU A 22 -4.22 8.56 16.56
CA LEU A 22 -5.11 7.67 15.80
C LEU A 22 -6.41 7.42 16.57
N TYR A 23 -7.48 7.12 15.84
CA TYR A 23 -8.74 6.64 16.41
C TYR A 23 -8.72 5.11 16.52
N LEU A 24 -9.24 4.56 17.62
CA LEU A 24 -9.51 3.13 17.78
C LEU A 24 -11.01 2.91 17.63
N GLY A 25 -11.41 2.13 16.63
CA GLY A 25 -12.81 1.79 16.37
C GLY A 25 -13.01 0.30 16.20
N ILE A 26 -14.27 -0.11 16.07
CA ILE A 26 -14.65 -1.47 15.74
C ILE A 26 -15.02 -1.52 14.26
N HIS A 27 -14.33 -2.36 13.49
CA HIS A 27 -14.64 -2.65 12.10
C HIS A 27 -14.72 -4.17 11.93
N GLU A 28 -15.83 -4.67 11.38
CA GLU A 28 -16.09 -6.11 11.23
C GLU A 28 -15.91 -6.93 12.52
N GLN A 29 -16.45 -6.41 13.63
CA GLN A 29 -16.34 -7.02 14.97
C GLN A 29 -14.90 -7.14 15.51
N GLN A 30 -13.94 -6.44 14.91
CA GLN A 30 -12.54 -6.41 15.33
C GLN A 30 -12.10 -4.98 15.66
N LEU A 31 -11.20 -4.84 16.64
CA LEU A 31 -10.57 -3.56 16.95
C LEU A 31 -9.61 -3.17 15.82
N ARG A 32 -9.82 -1.99 15.24
CA ARG A 32 -8.99 -1.44 14.17
C ARG A 32 -8.63 0.01 14.44
N TRP A 33 -7.42 0.38 14.05
CA TRP A 33 -6.95 1.76 14.07
C TRP A 33 -7.44 2.49 12.82
N LEU A 34 -7.92 3.71 13.01
CA LEU A 34 -8.28 4.65 11.96
C LEU A 34 -7.37 5.87 12.05
N SER A 35 -7.04 6.42 10.89
CA SER A 35 -6.31 7.67 10.73
C SER A 35 -7.08 8.83 11.37
N ALA A 36 -6.40 9.96 11.59
CA ALA A 36 -7.04 11.19 12.06
C ALA A 36 -8.16 11.69 11.13
N ASP A 37 -8.08 11.35 9.83
CA ASP A 37 -9.12 11.62 8.83
C ASP A 37 -10.33 10.66 8.91
N GLY A 38 -10.21 9.59 9.71
CA GLY A 38 -11.25 8.56 9.84
C GLY A 38 -11.11 7.41 8.83
N ASP A 39 -10.05 7.37 8.04
CA ASP A 39 -9.73 6.24 7.16
C ASP A 39 -9.20 5.04 7.95
N LEU A 40 -9.66 3.83 7.63
CA LEU A 40 -9.16 2.61 8.23
C LEU A 40 -7.68 2.42 7.86
N ILE A 41 -6.80 2.27 8.86
CA ILE A 41 -5.38 2.03 8.59
C ILE A 41 -5.21 0.56 8.22
N PRO A 42 -4.79 0.25 6.97
CA PRO A 42 -4.49 -1.12 6.59
C PRO A 42 -3.34 -1.63 7.45
N LEU A 43 -3.43 -2.89 7.85
CA LEU A 43 -2.39 -3.52 8.65
C LEU A 43 -1.05 -3.46 7.90
N PRO A 44 0.08 -3.39 8.62
CA PRO A 44 1.40 -3.39 7.99
C PRO A 44 1.60 -4.60 7.06
N GLU A 45 1.05 -5.76 7.43
CA GLU A 45 1.09 -6.94 6.56
C GLU A 45 0.30 -6.77 5.25
N GLU A 46 -0.84 -6.07 5.30
CA GLU A 46 -1.66 -5.80 4.11
C GLU A 46 -1.00 -4.75 3.20
N GLN A 47 -0.37 -3.73 3.80
CA GLN A 47 0.44 -2.77 3.05
C GLN A 47 1.62 -3.45 2.35
N GLU A 48 2.31 -4.37 3.03
CA GLU A 48 3.42 -5.11 2.42
C GLU A 48 2.96 -5.97 1.24
N ARG A 49 1.82 -6.67 1.38
CA ARG A 49 1.23 -7.45 0.28
C ARG A 49 0.88 -6.58 -0.91
N GLN A 50 0.17 -5.47 -0.68
CA GLN A 50 -0.17 -4.53 -1.76
C GLN A 50 1.08 -3.95 -2.44
N ALA A 51 2.10 -3.57 -1.66
CA ALA A 51 3.34 -3.03 -2.22
C ALA A 51 4.06 -4.08 -3.07
N LYS A 52 4.08 -5.33 -2.62
CA LYS A 52 4.71 -6.44 -3.36
C LYS A 52 3.96 -6.76 -4.64
N GLU A 53 2.64 -6.83 -4.60
CA GLU A 53 1.80 -7.03 -5.80
C GLU A 53 1.97 -5.89 -6.80
N GLN A 54 2.00 -4.64 -6.32
CA GLN A 54 2.20 -3.48 -7.19
C GLN A 54 3.61 -3.49 -7.80
N ALA A 55 4.64 -3.88 -7.04
CA ALA A 55 5.99 -4.02 -7.56
C ALA A 55 6.09 -5.13 -8.63
N GLN A 56 5.43 -6.26 -8.42
CA GLN A 56 5.38 -7.35 -9.41
C GLN A 56 4.68 -6.90 -10.69
N GLN A 57 3.52 -6.25 -10.59
CA GLN A 57 2.81 -5.76 -11.78
C GLN A 57 3.64 -4.74 -12.58
N ARG A 58 4.37 -3.85 -11.90
CA ARG A 58 5.28 -2.90 -12.57
C ARG A 58 6.43 -3.62 -13.27
N ALA A 59 7.03 -4.62 -12.63
CA ALA A 59 8.08 -5.42 -13.24
C ALA A 59 7.59 -6.17 -14.48
N GLU A 60 6.42 -6.80 -14.41
CA GLU A 60 5.80 -7.49 -15.55
C GLU A 60 5.46 -6.52 -16.70
N GLN A 61 4.95 -5.34 -16.38
CA GLN A 61 4.68 -4.30 -17.40
C GLN A 61 5.96 -3.82 -18.06
N ALA A 62 7.02 -3.58 -17.28
CA ALA A 62 8.33 -3.20 -17.81
C ALA A 62 8.89 -4.29 -18.73
N GLN A 63 8.86 -5.56 -18.32
CA GLN A 63 9.31 -6.67 -19.16
C GLN A 63 8.52 -6.78 -20.46
N LYS A 64 7.18 -6.72 -20.39
CA LYS A 64 6.35 -6.75 -21.61
C LYS A 64 6.64 -5.59 -22.55
N GLN A 65 6.90 -4.39 -22.02
CA GLN A 65 7.29 -3.25 -22.85
C GLN A 65 8.66 -3.46 -23.50
N GLN A 66 9.60 -3.98 -22.73
CA GLN A 66 10.95 -4.27 -23.21
C GLN A 66 10.93 -5.35 -24.30
N GLU A 67 10.15 -6.42 -24.12
CA GLU A 67 9.95 -7.47 -25.14
C GLU A 67 9.29 -6.92 -26.41
N ARG A 68 8.26 -6.08 -26.27
CA ARG A 68 7.61 -5.42 -27.43
C ARG A 68 8.58 -4.53 -28.19
N LEU A 69 9.39 -3.76 -27.46
CA LEU A 69 10.38 -2.88 -28.06
C LEU A 69 11.47 -3.70 -28.76
N ALA A 70 11.98 -4.76 -28.13
CA ALA A 70 12.94 -5.67 -28.72
C ALA A 70 12.38 -6.34 -29.99
N ALA A 71 11.13 -6.79 -29.96
CA ALA A 71 10.46 -7.37 -31.14
C ALA A 71 10.30 -6.34 -32.26
N PHE A 72 9.94 -5.10 -31.93
CA PHE A 72 9.84 -4.01 -32.90
C PHE A 72 11.19 -3.70 -33.54
N LEU A 73 12.26 -3.58 -32.74
CA LEU A 73 13.62 -3.34 -33.22
C LEU A 73 14.09 -4.46 -34.16
N ARG A 74 13.89 -5.72 -33.78
CA ARG A 74 14.19 -6.88 -34.65
C ARG A 74 13.40 -6.83 -35.96
N SER A 75 12.13 -6.43 -35.92
CA SER A 75 11.32 -6.24 -37.13
C SER A 75 11.83 -5.12 -38.03
N GLN A 76 12.59 -4.16 -37.50
CA GLN A 76 13.28 -3.12 -38.26
C GLN A 76 14.69 -3.54 -38.70
N GLY A 77 15.11 -4.78 -38.42
CA GLY A 77 16.45 -5.28 -38.75
C GLY A 77 17.55 -4.79 -37.80
N ILE A 78 17.18 -4.23 -36.64
CA ILE A 78 18.10 -3.76 -35.60
C ILE A 78 18.13 -4.81 -34.49
N ASP A 79 19.30 -5.36 -34.19
CA ASP A 79 19.44 -6.28 -33.07
C ASP A 79 19.41 -5.51 -31.74
N PRO A 80 18.40 -5.72 -30.87
CA PRO A 80 18.26 -5.00 -29.61
C PRO A 80 19.38 -5.30 -28.60
N ASP A 81 20.14 -6.39 -28.81
CA ASP A 81 21.29 -6.79 -27.99
C ASP A 81 22.60 -6.12 -28.45
N GLN A 82 22.58 -5.48 -29.62
CA GLN A 82 23.71 -4.76 -30.22
C GLN A 82 23.54 -3.23 -30.12
N LEU A 83 22.51 -2.76 -29.41
CA LEU A 83 22.33 -1.32 -29.16
C LEU A 83 23.46 -0.82 -28.25
N PRO A 84 24.23 0.20 -28.64
CA PRO A 84 25.20 0.82 -27.75
C PRO A 84 24.48 1.49 -26.56
N GLU A 85 25.05 1.34 -25.36
CA GLU A 85 24.62 2.03 -24.13
C GLU A 85 24.58 3.56 -24.28
#